data_AF-A0A661FPY3-F1
#
_entry.id   AF-A0A661FPY3-F1
#
_cell.length_a   1.000
_cell.length_b   1.000
_cell.length_c   1.000
_cell.angle_alpha   90.00
_cell.angle_beta   90.00
_cell.angle_gamma   90.00
#
_symmetry.space_group_name_H-M   'P 1'
#
loop_
_entity.id
_entity.type
_entity.pdbx_description
1 polymer ?
#
loop_
_entity_poly.entity_id
_entity_poly.type
_entity_poly.pdbx_seq_one_letter_code
_entity_poly.pdbx_strand_id
1 'polypeptide(L)'
;MTEDSITLYDKSYTCANIQTEADEYIRLEAANQGFALRILVNDKSALVRSTVARIKYGHEQLAKDESWKVRATVAKHCQPLILKSLINDENHFVRYIIVKRGFFLKHFTSDIDEEIAALAKYQLTIKEQLLS
;
A
#
# COMPACT_ATOMS: atom_id res chain seq x y z
N MET A 1 -8.01 -33.03 -6.68
CA MET A 1 -7.37 -31.87 -6.04
C MET A 1 -8.47 -31.13 -5.31
N THR A 2 -8.36 -30.97 -3.99
CA THR A 2 -9.29 -30.14 -3.23
C THR A 2 -9.12 -28.69 -3.70
N GLU A 3 -10.22 -28.00 -3.96
CA GLU A 3 -10.18 -26.58 -4.27
C GLU A 3 -9.56 -25.82 -3.08
N ASP A 4 -8.61 -24.92 -3.34
CA ASP A 4 -7.99 -24.13 -2.28
C ASP A 4 -9.07 -23.36 -1.52
N SER A 5 -9.13 -23.58 -0.21
CA SER A 5 -10.13 -23.00 0.67
C SER A 5 -9.54 -22.53 2.00
N ILE A 6 -10.25 -21.63 2.65
CA ILE A 6 -9.95 -21.11 3.99
C ILE A 6 -11.20 -21.27 4.86
N THR A 7 -11.02 -21.65 6.12
CA THR A 7 -12.13 -21.67 7.09
C THR A 7 -12.06 -20.43 7.96
N LEU A 8 -13.09 -19.60 7.92
CA LEU A 8 -13.24 -18.38 8.71
C LEU A 8 -14.57 -18.45 9.46
N TYR A 9 -14.51 -18.34 10.79
CA TYR A 9 -15.71 -18.39 11.66
C TYR A 9 -16.62 -19.59 11.35
N ASP A 10 -16.05 -20.79 11.34
CA ASP A 10 -16.73 -22.07 11.08
C ASP A 10 -17.36 -22.22 9.67
N LYS A 11 -17.10 -21.27 8.75
CA LYS A 11 -17.52 -21.36 7.34
C LYS A 11 -16.31 -21.48 6.41
N SER A 12 -16.39 -22.39 5.45
CA SER A 12 -15.36 -22.60 4.43
C SER A 12 -15.60 -21.71 3.22
N TYR A 13 -14.55 -21.05 2.76
CA TYR A 13 -14.54 -20.15 1.62
C TYR A 13 -13.56 -20.64 0.56
N THR A 14 -13.99 -20.66 -0.69
CA THR A 14 -13.12 -20.85 -1.86
C THR A 14 -12.82 -19.49 -2.49
N CYS A 15 -11.89 -19.46 -3.44
CA CYS A 15 -11.65 -18.26 -4.25
C CYS A 15 -12.94 -17.74 -4.93
N ALA A 16 -13.86 -18.63 -5.32
CA ALA A 16 -15.07 -18.25 -6.04
C ALA A 16 -16.09 -17.54 -5.12
N ASN A 17 -16.29 -18.04 -3.91
CA ASN A 17 -17.30 -17.48 -3.01
C ASN A 17 -16.78 -16.30 -2.16
N ILE A 18 -15.46 -16.23 -1.87
CA ILE A 18 -14.90 -15.09 -1.12
C ILE A 18 -15.03 -13.77 -1.89
N GLN A 19 -14.99 -13.82 -3.23
CA GLN A 19 -15.13 -12.64 -4.08
C GLN A 19 -16.50 -11.96 -3.94
N THR A 20 -17.55 -12.77 -3.75
CA THR A 20 -18.93 -12.31 -3.69
C THR A 20 -19.47 -12.26 -2.26
N GLU A 21 -18.66 -12.64 -1.27
CA GLU A 21 -19.03 -12.53 0.15
C GLU A 21 -19.36 -11.08 0.50
N ALA A 22 -20.53 -10.87 1.09
CA ALA A 22 -21.05 -9.54 1.37
C ALA A 22 -20.28 -8.89 2.53
N ASP A 23 -19.91 -9.68 3.53
CA ASP A 23 -19.22 -9.19 4.72
C ASP A 23 -17.77 -8.79 4.40
N GLU A 24 -17.49 -7.49 4.53
CA GLU A 24 -16.14 -6.94 4.34
C GLU A 24 -15.14 -7.53 5.34
N TYR A 25 -15.55 -7.84 6.57
CA TYR A 25 -14.65 -8.40 7.59
C TYR A 25 -14.16 -9.79 7.21
N ILE A 26 -15.01 -10.60 6.59
CA ILE A 26 -14.61 -11.93 6.07
C ILE A 26 -13.58 -11.78 4.95
N ARG A 27 -13.82 -10.87 3.99
CA ARG A 27 -12.88 -10.62 2.89
C ARG A 27 -11.57 -10.00 3.40
N LEU A 28 -11.64 -9.15 4.42
CA LEU A 28 -10.47 -8.60 5.10
C LEU A 28 -9.64 -9.68 5.77
N GLU A 29 -10.26 -10.58 6.52
CA GLU A 29 -9.57 -11.67 7.21
C GLU A 29 -8.93 -12.63 6.20
N ALA A 30 -9.64 -12.97 5.12
CA ALA A 30 -9.08 -13.74 4.01
C ALA A 30 -7.83 -13.06 3.41
N ALA A 31 -7.91 -11.76 3.10
CA ALA A 31 -6.76 -11.01 2.60
C ALA A 31 -5.61 -10.96 3.62
N ASN A 32 -5.92 -10.79 4.90
CA ASN A 32 -4.93 -10.72 5.99
C ASN A 32 -4.17 -12.04 6.16
N GLN A 33 -4.83 -13.18 5.92
CA GLN A 33 -4.22 -14.52 5.91
C GLN A 33 -3.57 -14.90 4.57
N GLY A 34 -3.56 -14.00 3.58
CA GLY A 34 -2.95 -14.27 2.27
C GLY A 34 -3.79 -15.13 1.33
N PHE A 35 -5.08 -15.34 1.63
CA PHE A 35 -5.99 -16.11 0.79
C PHE A 35 -6.59 -15.26 -0.34
N ALA A 36 -6.74 -15.86 -1.52
CA ALA A 36 -7.39 -15.27 -2.69
C ALA A 36 -6.88 -13.87 -3.12
N LEU A 37 -5.62 -13.52 -2.85
CA LEU A 37 -5.07 -12.17 -3.10
C LEU A 37 -5.18 -11.72 -4.55
N ARG A 38 -5.03 -12.65 -5.51
CA ARG A 38 -5.21 -12.38 -6.95
C ARG A 38 -6.60 -11.83 -7.29
N ILE A 39 -7.61 -12.14 -6.47
CA ILE A 39 -8.98 -11.67 -6.60
C ILE A 39 -9.18 -10.43 -5.73
N LEU A 40 -8.78 -10.50 -4.45
CA LEU A 40 -9.00 -9.44 -3.47
C LEU A 40 -8.19 -8.16 -3.74
N VAL A 41 -7.16 -8.22 -4.59
CA VAL A 41 -6.48 -7.01 -5.11
C VAL A 41 -7.43 -6.09 -5.88
N ASN A 42 -8.53 -6.63 -6.42
CA ASN A 42 -9.60 -5.90 -7.11
C ASN A 42 -10.87 -5.76 -6.26
N ASP A 43 -10.78 -5.96 -4.94
CA ASP A 43 -11.96 -5.89 -4.07
C ASP A 43 -12.61 -4.51 -4.15
N LYS A 44 -13.95 -4.47 -4.11
CA LYS A 44 -14.72 -3.22 -4.09
C LYS A 44 -14.36 -2.31 -2.91
N SER A 45 -13.90 -2.89 -1.80
CA SER A 45 -13.46 -2.16 -0.63
C SER A 45 -12.00 -1.74 -0.72
N ALA A 46 -11.76 -0.43 -0.61
CA ALA A 46 -10.41 0.09 -0.45
C ALA A 46 -9.72 -0.43 0.83
N LEU A 47 -10.46 -0.83 1.87
CA LEU A 47 -9.89 -1.38 3.09
C LEU A 47 -9.33 -2.80 2.86
N VAL A 48 -10.05 -3.62 2.09
CA VAL A 48 -9.57 -4.95 1.66
C VAL A 48 -8.35 -4.79 0.76
N ARG A 49 -8.40 -3.91 -0.25
CA ARG A 49 -7.24 -3.64 -1.14
C ARG A 49 -6.03 -3.10 -0.37
N SER A 50 -6.25 -2.27 0.65
CA SER A 50 -5.19 -1.80 1.56
C SER A 50 -4.58 -2.97 2.35
N THR A 51 -5.38 -3.93 2.78
CA THR A 51 -4.88 -5.15 3.45
C THR A 51 -4.03 -6.00 2.50
N VAL A 52 -4.46 -6.16 1.24
CA VAL A 52 -3.66 -6.83 0.19
C VAL A 52 -2.31 -6.11 -0.02
N ALA A 53 -2.32 -4.78 -0.14
CA ALA A 53 -1.09 -3.99 -0.22
C ALA A 53 -0.21 -4.14 1.03
N ARG A 54 -0.80 -4.18 2.23
CA ARG A 54 -0.07 -4.27 3.50
C ARG A 54 0.74 -5.56 3.62
N ILE A 55 0.22 -6.67 3.11
CA ILE A 55 0.94 -7.95 3.06
C ILE A 55 1.85 -8.09 1.82
N LYS A 56 2.12 -6.98 1.13
CA LYS A 56 3.06 -6.85 0.02
C LYS A 56 2.66 -7.56 -1.28
N TYR A 57 1.36 -7.71 -1.53
CA TYR A 57 0.86 -8.24 -2.79
C TYR A 57 0.33 -7.12 -3.71
N GLY A 58 0.58 -7.24 -5.01
CA GLY A 58 -0.02 -6.38 -6.05
C GLY A 58 0.41 -4.91 -6.03
N HIS A 59 1.58 -4.57 -5.50
CA HIS A 59 2.03 -3.17 -5.35
C HIS A 59 2.09 -2.40 -6.67
N GLU A 60 2.51 -3.04 -7.76
CA GLU A 60 2.57 -2.43 -9.10
C GLU A 60 1.18 -1.97 -9.58
N GLN A 61 0.15 -2.78 -9.29
CA GLN A 61 -1.23 -2.47 -9.61
C GLN A 61 -1.79 -1.42 -8.64
N LEU A 62 -1.66 -1.67 -7.33
CA LEU A 62 -2.26 -0.86 -6.28
C LEU A 62 -1.59 0.52 -6.13
N ALA A 63 -0.39 0.74 -6.70
CA ALA A 63 0.19 2.07 -6.81
C ALA A 63 -0.63 3.02 -7.71
N LYS A 64 -1.52 2.47 -8.55
CA LYS A 64 -2.43 3.23 -9.42
C LYS A 64 -3.88 3.21 -8.91
N ASP A 65 -4.09 2.75 -7.68
CA ASP A 65 -5.42 2.63 -7.10
C ASP A 65 -6.12 3.99 -7.01
N GLU A 66 -7.42 4.04 -7.27
CA GLU A 66 -8.25 5.24 -7.13
C GLU A 66 -8.19 5.83 -5.71
N SER A 67 -8.04 4.98 -4.69
CA SER A 67 -8.02 5.39 -3.30
C SER A 67 -6.61 5.76 -2.86
N TRP A 68 -6.41 7.04 -2.51
CA TRP A 68 -5.14 7.50 -1.94
C TRP A 68 -4.74 6.72 -0.68
N LYS A 69 -5.69 6.15 0.08
CA LYS A 69 -5.40 5.30 1.25
C LYS A 69 -4.70 3.99 0.86
N VAL A 70 -5.11 3.40 -0.26
CA VAL A 70 -4.46 2.21 -0.82
C VAL A 70 -3.08 2.58 -1.34
N ARG A 71 -2.96 3.66 -2.13
CA ARG A 71 -1.66 4.15 -2.63
C ARG A 71 -0.70 4.51 -1.50
N ALA A 72 -1.18 5.11 -0.41
CA ALA A 72 -0.43 5.38 0.81
C ALA A 72 0.05 4.09 1.48
N THR A 73 -0.79 3.05 1.52
CA THR A 73 -0.40 1.75 2.04
C THR A 73 0.67 1.08 1.17
N VAL A 74 0.57 1.19 -0.15
CA VAL A 74 1.65 0.79 -1.07
C VAL A 74 2.92 1.57 -0.77
N ALA A 75 2.85 2.92 -0.74
CA ALA A 75 3.98 3.79 -0.43
C ALA A 75 4.62 3.46 0.92
N LYS A 76 3.89 2.90 1.89
CA LYS A 76 4.41 2.49 3.19
C LYS A 76 5.17 1.15 3.14
N HIS A 77 4.73 0.20 2.33
CA HIS A 77 5.17 -1.20 2.40
C HIS A 77 5.95 -1.69 1.16
N CYS A 78 5.93 -0.96 0.05
CA CYS A 78 6.54 -1.40 -1.20
C CYS A 78 8.07 -1.28 -1.21
N GLN A 79 8.68 -1.97 -2.17
CA GLN A 79 10.10 -1.79 -2.46
C GLN A 79 10.35 -0.40 -3.08
N PRO A 80 11.58 0.15 -2.96
CA PRO A 80 11.90 1.48 -3.46
C PRO A 80 11.65 1.67 -4.96
N LEU A 81 11.73 0.60 -5.76
CA LEU A 81 11.49 0.66 -7.20
C LEU A 81 10.07 1.16 -7.54
N ILE A 82 9.07 0.74 -6.75
CA ILE A 82 7.66 1.11 -6.96
C ILE A 82 7.40 2.56 -6.56
N LEU A 83 8.12 3.09 -5.57
CA LEU A 83 7.92 4.46 -5.09
C LEU A 83 8.10 5.51 -6.18
N LYS A 84 8.85 5.22 -7.24
CA LYS A 84 9.02 6.13 -8.38
C LYS A 84 7.70 6.48 -9.07
N SER A 85 6.69 5.60 -9.07
CA SER A 85 5.37 5.91 -9.64
C SER A 85 4.48 6.76 -8.72
N LEU A 86 4.89 6.97 -7.47
CA LEU A 86 4.11 7.67 -6.43
C LEU A 86 4.72 9.03 -6.02
N ILE A 87 5.89 9.41 -6.55
CA ILE A 87 6.56 10.65 -6.11
C ILE A 87 5.79 11.92 -6.47
N ASN A 88 4.99 11.87 -7.54
CA ASN A 88 4.12 12.97 -7.98
C ASN A 88 2.65 12.72 -7.62
N ASP A 89 2.36 11.87 -6.63
CA ASP A 89 0.98 11.58 -6.23
C ASP A 89 0.25 12.88 -5.88
N GLU A 90 -0.98 13.04 -6.37
CA GLU A 90 -1.82 14.20 -6.09
C GLU A 90 -2.06 14.39 -4.59
N ASN A 91 -2.08 13.31 -3.82
CA ASN A 91 -2.35 13.34 -2.40
C ASN A 91 -1.05 13.52 -1.60
N HIS A 92 -0.97 14.62 -0.84
CA HIS A 92 0.20 14.95 -0.02
C HIS A 92 0.56 13.85 0.98
N PHE A 93 -0.41 13.11 1.53
CA PHE A 93 -0.13 12.05 2.50
C PHE A 93 0.65 10.88 1.88
N VAL A 94 0.39 10.56 0.61
CA VAL A 94 1.17 9.55 -0.13
C VAL A 94 2.61 10.02 -0.26
N ARG A 95 2.82 11.25 -0.75
CA ARG A 95 4.16 11.87 -0.88
C ARG A 95 4.90 11.94 0.46
N TYR A 96 4.22 12.35 1.52
CA TYR A 96 4.74 12.41 2.89
C TYR A 96 5.28 11.05 3.36
N ILE A 97 4.58 9.94 3.09
CA ILE A 97 5.05 8.60 3.46
C ILE A 97 6.37 8.27 2.76
N ILE A 98 6.55 8.66 1.49
CA ILE A 98 7.79 8.43 0.74
C ILE A 98 8.97 9.15 1.40
N VAL A 99 8.77 10.43 1.74
CA VAL A 99 9.77 11.25 2.45
C VAL A 99 10.04 10.71 3.84
N LYS A 100 9.01 10.34 4.59
CA LYS A 100 9.15 9.76 5.93
C LYS A 100 9.99 8.48 5.92
N ARG A 101 9.91 7.70 4.84
CA ARG A 101 10.74 6.50 4.62
C ARG A 101 12.17 6.80 4.15
N GLY A 102 12.51 8.06 3.90
CA GLY A 102 13.86 8.48 3.51
C GLY A 102 14.19 8.34 2.02
N PHE A 103 13.17 8.20 1.16
CA PHE A 103 13.34 8.02 -0.29
C PHE A 103 13.08 9.31 -1.07
N PHE A 104 13.76 9.44 -2.21
CA PHE A 104 13.60 10.56 -3.16
C PHE A 104 13.70 11.96 -2.52
N LEU A 105 14.43 12.12 -1.41
CA LEU A 105 14.47 13.37 -0.63
C LEU A 105 14.80 14.60 -1.49
N LYS A 106 15.75 14.48 -2.43
CA LYS A 106 16.10 15.56 -3.36
C LYS A 106 14.94 16.04 -4.22
N HIS A 107 14.03 15.15 -4.62
CA HIS A 107 12.82 15.51 -5.38
C HIS A 107 11.86 16.32 -4.50
N PHE A 108 11.73 15.93 -3.24
CA PHE A 108 10.77 16.50 -2.31
C PHE A 108 11.21 17.81 -1.63
N THR A 109 12.46 18.26 -1.77
CA THR A 109 12.90 19.54 -1.18
C THR A 109 12.15 20.76 -1.73
N SER A 110 11.47 20.60 -2.87
CA SER A 110 10.64 21.62 -3.52
C SER A 110 9.18 21.18 -3.65
N ASP A 111 8.71 20.26 -2.79
CA ASP A 111 7.29 19.90 -2.74
C ASP A 111 6.43 21.15 -2.46
N ILE A 112 5.23 21.19 -3.02
CA ILE A 112 4.26 22.27 -2.77
C ILE A 112 3.79 22.30 -1.32
N ASP A 113 3.82 21.14 -0.65
CA ASP A 113 3.56 21.02 0.77
C ASP A 113 4.85 21.35 1.55
N GLU A 114 4.80 22.45 2.30
CA GLU A 114 5.96 22.98 3.03
C GLU A 114 6.48 22.01 4.10
N GLU A 115 5.60 21.20 4.73
CA GLU A 115 6.02 20.21 5.72
C GLU A 115 6.81 19.08 5.08
N ILE A 116 6.36 18.61 3.90
CA ILE A 116 7.07 17.61 3.11
C ILE A 116 8.44 18.15 2.69
N ALA A 117 8.48 19.39 2.18
CA ALA A 117 9.72 20.03 1.75
C ALA A 117 10.72 20.23 2.91
N ALA A 118 10.24 20.67 4.07
CA ALA A 118 11.06 20.83 5.27
C ALA A 118 11.60 19.49 5.76
N LEU A 119 10.76 18.45 5.84
CA LEU A 119 11.18 17.11 6.26
C LEU A 119 12.22 16.53 5.31
N ALA A 120 12.04 16.72 4.00
CA ALA A 120 12.98 16.24 2.99
C ALA A 120 14.36 16.90 3.13
N LYS A 121 14.40 18.22 3.31
CA LYS A 121 15.64 18.97 3.56
C LYS A 121 16.33 18.49 4.84
N TYR A 122 15.59 18.38 5.93
CA TYR A 122 16.10 17.93 7.22
C TYR A 122 16.74 16.54 7.14
N GLN A 123 16.05 15.57 6.54
CA GLN A 123 16.59 14.22 6.39
C GLN A 123 17.81 14.16 5.45
N LEU A 124 17.85 15.01 4.42
CA LEU A 124 18.98 15.07 3.51
C LEU A 124 20.24 15.57 4.23
N THR A 125 20.12 16.62 5.04
CA THR A 125 21.22 17.14 5.86
C THR A 125 21.78 16.08 6.82
N ILE A 126 20.91 15.31 7.49
CA ILE A 126 21.37 14.23 8.39
C ILE A 126 22.14 13.15 7.61
N LYS A 127 21.64 12.76 6.43
CA LYS A 127 22.32 11.75 5.62
C LYS A 127 23.70 12.21 5.14
N GLU A 128 23.84 13.47 4.79
CA GLU A 128 25.13 14.05 4.37
C GLU A 128 26.14 14.06 5.53
N GLN A 129 25.70 14.41 6.74
CA GLN A 129 26.53 14.39 7.94
C GLN A 129 26.97 12.99 8.38
N LEU A 130 26.16 11.96 8.13
CA LEU A 130 26.51 10.56 8.46
C LEU A 130 27.49 9.94 7.46
N LEU A 131 27.64 10.53 6.28
CA LEU A 131 28.50 10.04 5.20
C LEU A 131 29.82 10.82 5.08
N SER A 132 29.97 11.91 5.85
CA SER A 132 31.19 12.73 5.98
C SER A 132 32.05 12.26 7.15
#